data_AF-A0A9D9LG05-F1
#
_entry.id   AF-A0A9D9LG05-F1
#
_cell.length_a   1.000
_cell.length_b   1.000
_cell.length_c   1.000
_cell.angle_alpha   90.00
_cell.angle_beta   90.00
_cell.angle_gamma   90.00
#
_symmetry.space_group_name_H-M   'P 1'
#
loop_
_entity.id
_entity.type
_entity.pdbx_description
1 polymer ?
#
loop_
_entity_poly.entity_id
_entity_poly.type
_entity_poly.pdbx_seq_one_letter_code
_entity_poly.pdbx_strand_id
1 'polypeptide(L)'
;MSSLPSRDEPANCTPASEGGIAVFPADATDIATGTSPARSMRVGPLVSLAVAFGLGIAAAPALSLGPGVWAASALVGLALAAASAWARLRRLRCPALVAGFVCLGAYAAVVAERGAPAHHVSRIPEASLAAPLAVEGWVASPPDPQPPDTRDTRDAQRMRFVAEVTHLMLGGRRVAATGRARLTVLGPPVELRYGDEVRGTFRLRHPRRFDNPGAFDYPAYLASQGVFLEGWTRDPLEVVRASRGSRLLAGIFGVRTLLLQRLDAAMPPAQAGMLKATVLGDRSGLTPEMSRAFLDSGTYHILAISGLNVSLLAGTLFGLFRLFRASPRVAAAAAAVLVTFYAALAGASASVIRAAVMADVYLLAVVLDRRADLLNSLALSGLAILWWNPRFLHDVGFQLTYLATLGIILVLPRCQSRLASASSRPPWACAFATMPPWPRRSGRARPHRGPVAAAASGDRPPGSRSAAACFLPRRSSGGSTPRWRTTGSASPCWTWVRARRFTWRVPGDATCWSTRAGCSARDSTPASA
;
A
#
# COMPACT_ATOMS: atom_id res chain seq x y z
N MET A 1 -47.66 -47.47 -41.89
CA MET A 1 -47.95 -46.11 -42.40
C MET A 1 -49.08 -45.52 -41.57
N SER A 2 -49.02 -44.20 -41.33
CA SER A 2 -49.99 -43.29 -40.66
C SER A 2 -50.28 -43.56 -39.17
N SER A 3 -50.28 -42.59 -38.22
CA SER A 3 -50.45 -41.13 -38.30
C SER A 3 -50.14 -40.41 -36.95
N LEU A 4 -49.33 -39.32 -37.00
CA LEU A 4 -49.38 -38.00 -36.29
C LEU A 4 -49.39 -37.90 -34.73
N PRO A 5 -49.12 -36.73 -34.08
CA PRO A 5 -48.60 -35.41 -34.53
C PRO A 5 -47.58 -34.66 -33.59
N SER A 6 -47.06 -33.54 -34.12
CA SER A 6 -46.68 -32.22 -33.52
C SER A 6 -45.50 -32.05 -32.53
N ARG A 7 -44.59 -31.10 -32.86
CA ARG A 7 -44.37 -29.82 -32.12
C ARG A 7 -43.20 -28.97 -32.66
N ASP A 8 -43.55 -27.70 -32.88
CA ASP A 8 -42.82 -26.43 -32.87
C ASP A 8 -41.32 -26.40 -32.48
N GLU A 9 -40.52 -25.83 -33.38
CA GLU A 9 -39.16 -25.31 -33.16
C GLU A 9 -39.23 -23.83 -32.77
N PRO A 10 -38.57 -23.37 -31.69
CA PRO A 10 -38.25 -21.97 -31.51
C PRO A 10 -36.77 -21.66 -31.77
N ALA A 11 -36.58 -20.56 -32.50
CA ALA A 11 -35.34 -19.97 -32.95
C ALA A 11 -34.26 -19.77 -31.88
N ASN A 12 -33.03 -20.11 -32.28
CA ASN A 12 -31.80 -19.94 -31.54
C ASN A 12 -31.35 -18.47 -31.57
N CYS A 13 -31.48 -17.75 -30.44
CA CYS A 13 -30.97 -16.39 -30.27
C CYS A 13 -29.64 -16.40 -29.51
N THR A 14 -28.53 -16.31 -30.24
CA THR A 14 -27.21 -15.95 -29.68
C THR A 14 -27.12 -14.44 -29.45
N PRO A 15 -26.77 -13.94 -28.26
CA PRO A 15 -26.43 -12.53 -28.09
C PRO A 15 -25.00 -12.27 -28.55
N ALA A 16 -24.86 -11.22 -29.38
CA ALA A 16 -23.62 -10.67 -29.87
C ALA A 16 -22.72 -10.15 -28.73
N SER A 17 -21.42 -10.27 -28.95
CA SER A 17 -20.32 -9.78 -28.11
C SER A 17 -20.38 -8.26 -27.89
N GLU A 18 -20.59 -7.81 -26.65
CA GLU A 18 -20.29 -6.45 -26.21
C GLU A 18 -18.96 -6.43 -25.43
N GLY A 19 -18.02 -5.62 -25.91
CA GLY A 19 -16.70 -5.44 -25.34
C GLY A 19 -16.72 -4.60 -24.06
N GLY A 20 -16.61 -5.27 -22.92
CA GLY A 20 -16.26 -4.66 -21.64
C GLY A 20 -14.76 -4.82 -21.36
N ILE A 21 -14.05 -3.73 -21.09
CA ILE A 21 -12.66 -3.74 -20.65
C ILE A 21 -12.63 -4.26 -19.20
N ALA A 22 -12.47 -5.57 -19.03
CA ALA A 22 -12.17 -6.18 -17.74
C ALA A 22 -10.67 -5.98 -17.43
N VAL A 23 -10.39 -5.17 -16.40
CA VAL A 23 -9.02 -4.84 -15.95
C VAL A 23 -8.30 -6.03 -15.28
N PHE A 24 -8.99 -7.15 -15.07
CA PHE A 24 -8.39 -8.43 -14.67
C PHE A 24 -9.18 -9.57 -15.32
N PRO A 25 -8.54 -10.58 -15.94
CA PRO A 25 -9.23 -11.78 -16.38
C PRO A 25 -9.49 -12.65 -15.15
N ALA A 26 -10.55 -12.34 -14.41
CA ALA A 26 -11.29 -13.39 -13.71
C ALA A 26 -12.26 -13.95 -14.74
N ASP A 27 -12.20 -15.26 -14.99
CA ASP A 27 -13.01 -16.00 -15.96
C ASP A 27 -14.51 -15.67 -15.82
N ALA A 28 -14.99 -14.66 -16.54
CA ALA A 28 -16.40 -14.27 -16.56
C ALA A 28 -17.28 -15.31 -17.27
N THR A 29 -16.67 -16.25 -17.98
CA THR A 29 -17.33 -17.37 -18.65
C THR A 29 -17.71 -18.52 -17.71
N ASP A 30 -17.04 -18.67 -16.56
CA ASP A 30 -17.36 -19.74 -15.60
C ASP A 30 -18.57 -19.41 -14.70
N ILE A 31 -19.06 -18.17 -14.73
CA ILE A 31 -20.22 -17.74 -13.93
C ILE A 31 -21.55 -18.07 -14.64
N ALA A 32 -21.54 -18.22 -15.97
CA ALA A 32 -22.76 -18.46 -16.76
C ALA A 32 -23.19 -19.94 -16.79
N THR A 33 -22.26 -20.87 -16.62
CA THR A 33 -22.53 -22.31 -16.53
C THR A 33 -22.38 -22.74 -15.08
N GLY A 34 -23.48 -23.02 -14.38
CA GLY A 34 -23.53 -23.40 -12.96
C GLY A 34 -22.79 -24.69 -12.56
N THR A 35 -21.82 -25.14 -13.34
CA THR A 35 -20.85 -26.18 -12.99
C THR A 35 -19.60 -25.50 -12.45
N SER A 36 -19.55 -25.22 -11.15
CA SER A 36 -18.27 -25.01 -10.47
C SER A 36 -17.60 -26.38 -10.31
N PRO A 37 -16.56 -26.74 -11.08
CA PRO A 37 -15.70 -27.83 -10.63
C PRO A 37 -15.11 -27.36 -9.31
N ALA A 38 -15.37 -28.10 -8.23
CA ALA A 38 -14.68 -27.92 -6.96
C ALA A 38 -13.18 -28.04 -7.26
N ARG A 39 -12.52 -26.92 -7.53
CA ARG A 39 -11.11 -26.87 -7.89
C ARG A 39 -10.39 -27.34 -6.64
N SER A 40 -9.93 -28.60 -6.65
CA SER A 40 -9.07 -29.10 -5.59
C SER A 40 -7.88 -28.15 -5.51
N MET A 41 -7.86 -27.30 -4.47
CA MET A 41 -6.75 -26.41 -4.20
C MET A 41 -5.60 -27.31 -3.78
N ARG A 42 -4.84 -27.79 -4.78
CA ARG A 42 -3.59 -28.48 -4.52
C ARG A 42 -2.64 -27.43 -3.98
N VAL A 43 -2.08 -27.69 -2.79
CA VAL A 43 -1.02 -26.86 -2.23
C VAL A 43 0.10 -26.83 -3.25
N GLY A 44 0.35 -25.65 -3.82
CA GLY A 44 1.38 -25.48 -4.83
C GLY A 44 2.78 -25.73 -4.23
N PRO A 45 3.75 -26.20 -5.02
CA PRO A 45 5.07 -26.58 -4.51
C PRO A 45 5.82 -25.42 -3.85
N LEU A 46 5.61 -24.19 -4.32
CA LEU A 46 6.25 -23.00 -3.74
C LEU A 46 5.72 -22.67 -2.35
N VAL A 47 4.47 -23.03 -2.04
CA VAL A 47 3.90 -22.83 -0.71
C VAL A 47 4.70 -23.62 0.32
N SER A 48 5.00 -24.90 0.04
CA SER A 48 5.79 -25.74 0.93
C SER A 48 7.21 -25.20 1.13
N LEU A 49 7.84 -24.67 0.07
CA LEU A 49 9.19 -24.09 0.16
C LEU A 49 9.21 -22.77 0.92
N ALA A 50 8.23 -21.89 0.71
CA ALA A 50 8.12 -20.63 1.44
C ALA A 50 7.85 -20.86 2.93
N VAL A 51 6.99 -21.82 3.28
CA VAL A 51 6.74 -22.23 4.67
C VAL A 51 8.01 -22.84 5.28
N ALA A 52 8.70 -23.74 4.56
CA ALA A 52 9.96 -24.32 5.02
C ALA A 52 11.02 -23.26 5.30
N PHE A 53 11.19 -22.29 4.39
CA PHE A 53 12.11 -21.17 4.56
C PHE A 53 11.74 -20.31 5.77
N GLY A 54 10.46 -19.97 5.93
CA GLY A 54 9.95 -19.22 7.08
C GLY A 54 10.15 -19.96 8.41
N LEU A 55 9.92 -21.27 8.45
CA LEU A 55 10.19 -22.11 9.62
C LEU A 55 11.68 -22.12 9.97
N GLY A 56 12.55 -22.16 8.96
CA GLY A 56 13.99 -22.01 9.12
C GLY A 56 14.37 -20.71 9.82
N ILE A 57 13.84 -19.58 9.34
CA ILE A 57 14.07 -18.26 9.95
C ILE A 57 13.58 -18.25 11.40
N ALA A 58 12.36 -18.75 11.66
CA ALA A 58 11.77 -18.74 13.00
C ALA A 58 12.51 -19.65 14.00
N ALA A 59 13.08 -20.77 13.53
CA ALA A 59 13.80 -21.73 14.37
C ALA A 59 15.27 -21.34 14.61
N ALA A 60 15.85 -20.48 13.76
CA ALA A 60 17.26 -20.10 13.83
C ALA A 60 17.71 -19.57 15.20
N PRO A 61 16.94 -18.72 15.91
CA PRO A 61 17.36 -18.20 17.21
C PRO A 61 17.44 -19.27 18.31
N ALA A 62 16.66 -20.35 18.20
CA ALA A 62 16.64 -21.44 19.19
C ALA A 62 17.88 -22.33 19.10
N LEU A 63 18.52 -22.38 17.92
CA LEU A 63 19.67 -23.23 17.64
C LEU A 63 20.88 -22.31 17.45
N SER A 64 21.71 -22.18 18.49
CA SER A 64 22.87 -21.29 18.56
C SER A 64 24.04 -21.66 17.62
N LEU A 65 23.76 -22.34 16.50
CA LEU A 65 24.71 -22.77 15.49
C LEU A 65 25.28 -21.58 14.70
N GLY A 66 26.51 -21.71 14.23
CA GLY A 66 27.17 -20.71 13.39
C GLY A 66 26.64 -20.70 11.95
N PRO A 67 26.84 -19.59 11.20
CA PRO A 67 26.36 -19.48 9.81
C PRO A 67 26.97 -20.53 8.89
N GLY A 68 28.22 -20.95 9.12
CA GLY A 68 28.88 -21.99 8.33
C GLY A 68 28.19 -23.35 8.43
N VAL A 69 27.69 -23.72 9.62
CA VAL A 69 26.96 -24.98 9.84
C VAL A 69 25.65 -24.95 9.06
N TRP A 70 24.90 -23.86 9.15
CA TRP A 70 23.64 -23.71 8.41
C TRP A 70 23.84 -23.72 6.89
N ALA A 71 24.88 -23.05 6.40
CA ALA A 71 25.23 -23.06 4.98
C ALA A 71 25.57 -24.48 4.50
N ALA A 72 26.41 -25.21 5.23
CA ALA A 72 26.76 -26.58 4.91
C ALA A 72 25.52 -27.50 4.91
N SER A 73 24.68 -27.40 5.94
CA SER A 73 23.43 -28.18 6.02
C SER A 73 22.45 -27.86 4.89
N ALA A 74 22.34 -26.59 4.49
CA ALA A 74 21.52 -26.18 3.36
C ALA A 74 22.05 -26.77 2.04
N LEU A 75 23.37 -26.70 1.81
CA LEU A 75 24.01 -27.30 0.63
C LEU A 75 23.81 -28.81 0.57
N VAL A 76 23.99 -29.52 1.70
CA VAL A 76 23.74 -30.97 1.78
C VAL A 76 22.28 -31.28 1.47
N GLY A 77 21.32 -30.56 2.05
CA GLY A 77 19.89 -30.77 1.78
C GLY A 77 19.53 -30.56 0.31
N LEU A 78 20.04 -29.49 -0.32
CA LEU A 78 19.84 -29.21 -1.74
C LEU A 78 20.54 -30.23 -2.65
N ALA A 79 21.76 -30.67 -2.30
CA ALA A 79 22.48 -31.70 -3.03
C ALA A 79 21.77 -33.06 -2.96
N LEU A 80 21.22 -33.43 -1.79
CA LEU A 80 20.40 -34.64 -1.62
C LEU A 80 19.09 -34.55 -2.42
N ALA A 81 18.48 -33.38 -2.50
CA ALA A 81 17.31 -33.15 -3.34
C ALA A 81 17.65 -33.31 -4.83
N ALA A 82 18.79 -32.78 -5.28
CA ALA A 82 19.27 -32.93 -6.65
C ALA A 82 19.66 -34.39 -6.97
N ALA A 83 20.37 -35.07 -6.08
CA ALA A 83 20.76 -36.47 -6.23
C ALA A 83 19.55 -37.41 -6.27
N SER A 84 18.56 -37.21 -5.39
CA SER A 84 17.30 -37.96 -5.41
C SER A 84 16.43 -37.61 -6.63
N ALA A 85 16.54 -36.39 -7.18
CA ALA A 85 15.96 -36.03 -8.47
C ALA A 85 16.61 -36.84 -9.61
N TRP A 86 17.94 -36.86 -9.67
CA TRP A 86 18.70 -37.59 -10.67
C TRP A 86 18.48 -39.11 -10.60
N ALA A 87 18.57 -39.69 -9.40
CA ALA A 87 18.36 -41.13 -9.14
C ALA A 87 16.89 -41.58 -9.19
N ARG A 88 15.95 -40.70 -9.55
CA ARG A 88 14.51 -41.00 -9.64
C ARG A 88 13.84 -41.47 -8.33
N LEU A 89 14.46 -41.20 -7.18
CA LEU A 89 14.00 -41.55 -5.83
C LEU A 89 12.91 -40.60 -5.32
N ARG A 90 11.69 -40.72 -5.85
CA ARG A 90 10.57 -39.80 -5.56
C ARG A 90 10.27 -39.58 -4.06
N ARG A 91 10.49 -40.59 -3.21
CA ARG A 91 10.21 -40.52 -1.77
C ARG A 91 11.15 -39.56 -1.01
N LEU A 92 12.39 -39.40 -1.47
CA LEU A 92 13.41 -38.60 -0.77
C LEU A 92 13.51 -37.15 -1.28
N ARG A 93 13.01 -36.88 -2.50
CA ARG A 93 13.11 -35.57 -3.16
C ARG A 93 12.47 -34.44 -2.36
N CYS A 94 11.18 -34.59 -2.04
CA CYS A 94 10.42 -33.57 -1.33
C CYS A 94 10.95 -33.28 0.08
N PRO A 95 11.19 -34.29 0.96
CA PRO A 95 11.72 -34.02 2.29
C PRO A 95 13.13 -33.42 2.26
N ALA A 96 14.02 -33.87 1.36
CA ALA A 96 15.35 -33.29 1.21
C ALA A 96 15.29 -31.81 0.79
N LEU A 97 14.40 -31.47 -0.15
CA LEU A 97 14.21 -30.10 -0.59
C LEU A 97 13.65 -29.21 0.53
N VAL A 98 12.66 -29.69 1.27
CA VAL A 98 12.09 -28.99 2.43
C VAL A 98 13.16 -28.77 3.50
N ALA A 99 13.92 -29.80 3.87
CA ALA A 99 15.00 -29.70 4.84
C ALA A 99 16.09 -28.71 4.40
N GLY A 100 16.46 -28.73 3.11
CA GLY A 100 17.38 -27.76 2.52
C GLY A 100 16.87 -26.32 2.66
N PHE A 101 15.59 -26.07 2.37
CA PHE A 101 14.99 -24.73 2.50
C PHE A 101 14.84 -24.28 3.96
N VAL A 102 14.57 -25.18 4.91
CA VAL A 102 14.62 -24.86 6.36
C VAL A 102 16.03 -24.41 6.75
N CYS A 103 17.06 -25.17 6.39
CA CYS A 103 18.44 -24.81 6.70
C CYS A 103 18.85 -23.51 6.02
N LEU A 104 18.36 -23.26 4.80
CA LEU A 104 18.64 -22.05 4.05
C LEU A 104 17.96 -20.81 4.66
N GLY A 105 16.74 -20.96 5.17
CA GLY A 105 16.05 -19.92 5.94
C GLY A 105 16.77 -19.60 7.24
N ALA A 106 17.23 -20.64 7.96
CA ALA A 106 18.02 -20.46 9.17
C ALA A 106 19.37 -19.78 8.89
N TYR A 107 20.06 -20.18 7.82
CA TYR A 107 21.27 -19.52 7.33
C TYR A 107 21.01 -18.02 7.08
N ALA A 108 19.97 -17.69 6.32
CA ALA A 108 19.62 -16.31 6.00
C ALA A 108 19.39 -15.48 7.28
N ALA A 109 18.64 -16.01 8.24
CA ALA A 109 18.39 -15.36 9.53
C ALA A 109 19.68 -15.12 10.33
N VAL A 110 20.53 -16.14 10.48
CA VAL A 110 21.80 -16.03 11.22
C VAL A 110 22.76 -15.05 10.54
N VAL A 111 22.84 -15.03 9.21
CA VAL A 111 23.65 -14.04 8.48
C VAL A 111 23.09 -12.64 8.68
N ALA A 112 21.78 -12.46 8.61
CA ALA A 112 21.17 -11.16 8.83
C ALA A 112 21.39 -10.64 10.26
N GLU A 113 21.41 -11.49 11.28
CA GLU A 113 21.62 -11.08 12.67
C GLU A 113 23.10 -10.94 13.06
N ARG A 114 23.92 -11.93 12.69
CA ARG A 114 25.32 -12.07 13.16
C ARG A 114 26.37 -11.68 12.13
N GLY A 115 26.00 -11.59 10.85
CA GLY A 115 26.91 -11.25 9.75
C GLY A 115 27.36 -9.79 9.71
N ALA A 116 26.91 -8.96 10.64
CA ALA A 116 27.38 -7.58 10.76
C ALA A 116 28.91 -7.53 11.01
N PRO A 117 29.68 -6.68 10.31
CA PRO A 117 31.10 -6.50 10.55
C PRO A 117 31.44 -6.12 12.01
N ALA A 118 32.68 -6.33 12.44
CA ALA A 118 33.13 -5.95 13.79
C ALA A 118 32.96 -4.46 14.08
N HIS A 119 33.13 -3.62 13.05
CA HIS A 119 32.96 -2.17 13.10
C HIS A 119 31.53 -1.70 12.80
N HIS A 120 30.55 -2.61 12.81
CA HIS A 120 29.16 -2.24 12.55
C HIS A 120 28.56 -1.48 13.73
N VAL A 121 27.75 -0.46 13.44
CA VAL A 121 27.17 0.45 14.43
C VAL A 121 26.31 -0.25 15.51
N SER A 122 25.78 -1.43 15.21
CA SER A 122 25.01 -2.24 16.18
C SER A 122 25.85 -2.88 17.28
N ARG A 123 27.19 -2.87 17.16
CA ARG A 123 28.12 -3.49 18.12
C ARG A 123 28.82 -2.46 19.02
N ILE A 124 28.51 -1.17 18.85
CA ILE A 124 29.10 -0.10 19.64
C ILE A 124 28.53 -0.16 21.06
N PRO A 125 29.34 -0.19 22.12
CA PRO A 125 28.83 -0.21 23.49
C PRO A 125 28.00 1.03 23.82
N GLU A 126 26.91 0.87 24.59
CA GLU A 126 26.07 2.01 25.01
C GLU A 126 26.86 3.07 25.78
N ALA A 127 27.85 2.67 26.58
CA ALA A 127 28.71 3.58 27.32
C ALA A 127 29.46 4.55 26.39
N SER A 128 29.84 4.08 25.19
CA SER A 128 30.52 4.91 24.19
C SER A 128 29.57 5.89 23.48
N LEU A 129 28.25 5.65 23.54
CA LEU A 129 27.21 6.51 22.94
C LEU A 129 26.64 7.54 23.93
N ALA A 130 27.07 7.53 25.20
CA ALA A 130 26.51 8.39 26.24
C ALA A 130 26.77 9.89 26.01
N ALA A 131 27.90 10.24 25.39
CA ALA A 131 28.24 11.60 25.02
C ALA A 131 27.81 11.91 23.57
N PRO A 132 27.61 13.19 23.20
CA PRO A 132 27.47 13.58 21.80
C PRO A 132 28.70 13.15 21.00
N LEU A 133 28.48 12.50 19.85
CA LEU A 133 29.52 11.97 18.98
C LEU A 133 29.46 12.66 17.62
N ALA A 134 30.62 13.03 17.06
CA ALA A 134 30.68 13.46 15.67
C ALA A 134 30.51 12.24 14.76
N VAL A 135 29.55 12.35 13.85
CA VAL A 135 29.14 11.32 12.90
C VAL A 135 29.47 11.81 11.50
N GLU A 136 30.17 10.99 10.73
CA GLU A 136 30.40 11.21 9.30
C GLU A 136 29.72 10.10 8.50
N GLY A 137 28.92 10.49 7.50
CA GLY A 137 28.20 9.55 6.67
C GLY A 137 27.61 10.20 5.45
N TRP A 138 26.77 9.48 4.73
CA TRP A 138 26.03 10.02 3.61
C TRP A 138 24.54 9.70 3.71
N VAL A 139 23.70 10.57 3.16
CA VAL A 139 22.24 10.48 3.24
C VAL A 139 21.75 9.31 2.37
N ALA A 140 21.25 8.25 3.01
CA ALA A 140 20.85 7.00 2.38
C ALA A 140 19.36 6.91 2.04
N SER A 141 18.54 7.85 2.54
CA SER A 141 17.11 7.95 2.21
C SER A 141 16.72 9.40 1.92
N PRO A 142 15.64 9.65 1.17
CA PRO A 142 15.06 10.99 1.09
C PRO A 142 14.83 11.55 2.49
N PRO A 143 15.21 12.81 2.75
CA PRO A 143 14.86 13.47 4.01
C PRO A 143 13.34 13.58 4.15
N ASP A 144 12.86 13.30 5.36
CA ASP A 144 11.45 13.26 5.72
C ASP A 144 11.17 14.37 6.75
N PRO A 145 10.58 15.50 6.32
CA PRO A 145 10.15 16.56 7.22
C PRO A 145 9.09 16.00 8.18
N GLN A 146 9.39 16.00 9.48
CA GLN A 146 8.42 15.54 10.47
C GLN A 146 7.50 16.71 10.86
N PRO A 147 6.22 16.43 11.17
CA PRO A 147 5.34 17.43 11.74
C PRO A 147 5.92 17.93 13.08
N PRO A 148 5.61 19.19 13.47
CA PRO A 148 6.00 19.74 14.77
C PRO A 148 5.53 18.82 15.90
N ASP A 149 6.36 18.64 16.93
CA ASP A 149 5.89 17.98 18.15
C ASP A 149 4.94 18.94 18.88
N THR A 150 3.68 18.53 19.06
CA THR A 150 2.67 19.34 19.75
C THR A 150 2.97 19.53 21.24
N ARG A 151 3.90 18.77 21.81
CA ARG A 151 4.29 18.83 23.22
C ARG A 151 5.48 19.74 23.50
N ASP A 152 6.33 20.02 22.51
CA ASP A 152 7.50 20.89 22.66
C ASP A 152 7.59 21.87 21.49
N THR A 153 7.17 23.12 21.75
CA THR A 153 7.16 24.21 20.77
C THR A 153 8.56 24.69 20.37
N ARG A 154 9.62 24.31 21.11
CA ARG A 154 11.01 24.68 20.77
C ARG A 154 11.56 23.84 19.62
N ASP A 155 10.98 22.66 19.38
CA ASP A 155 11.36 21.76 18.30
C ASP A 155 10.31 21.80 17.18
N ALA A 156 9.88 23.01 16.78
CA ALA A 156 8.79 23.23 15.83
C ALA A 156 9.07 22.67 14.43
N GLN A 157 10.35 22.50 14.07
CA GLN A 157 10.76 21.87 12.82
C GLN A 157 11.80 20.78 13.10
N ARG A 158 11.56 19.61 12.52
CA ARG A 158 12.40 18.43 12.68
C ARG A 158 12.57 17.77 11.32
N MET A 159 13.81 17.60 10.88
CA MET A 159 14.13 16.86 9.66
C MET A 159 14.69 15.50 10.05
N ARG A 160 14.05 14.42 9.61
CA ARG A 160 14.52 13.06 9.84
C ARG A 160 15.08 12.47 8.56
N PHE A 161 16.21 11.80 8.63
CA PHE A 161 16.76 11.06 7.51
C PHE A 161 17.55 9.84 7.99
N VAL A 162 17.79 8.90 7.09
CA VAL A 162 18.68 7.76 7.34
C VAL A 162 20.03 8.08 6.73
N ALA A 163 21.09 7.98 7.52
CA ALA A 163 22.47 8.11 7.07
C ALA A 163 23.15 6.74 7.11
N GLU A 164 23.90 6.42 6.06
CA GLU A 164 24.90 5.35 6.12
C GLU A 164 26.13 5.91 6.82
N VAL A 165 26.44 5.39 8.00
CA VAL A 165 27.58 5.84 8.80
C VAL A 165 28.84 5.28 8.18
N THR A 166 29.85 6.14 8.02
CA THR A 166 31.19 5.75 7.54
C THR A 166 32.23 5.86 8.64
N HIS A 167 32.13 6.89 9.48
CA HIS A 167 33.05 7.13 10.58
C HIS A 167 32.33 7.72 11.78
N LEU A 168 32.85 7.41 12.97
CA LEU A 168 32.42 7.96 14.25
C LEU A 168 33.65 8.45 15.03
N MET A 169 33.53 9.57 15.71
CA MET A 169 34.58 10.09 16.60
C MET A 169 34.39 9.54 18.01
N LEU A 170 35.03 8.41 18.33
CA LEU A 170 34.95 7.75 19.63
C LEU A 170 36.21 8.06 20.45
N GLY A 171 36.04 8.69 21.63
CA GLY A 171 37.17 9.02 22.51
C GLY A 171 38.25 9.89 21.84
N GLY A 172 37.84 10.81 20.97
CA GLY A 172 38.74 11.68 20.19
C GLY A 172 39.42 11.00 18.99
N ARG A 173 39.15 9.72 18.73
CA ARG A 173 39.70 8.99 17.58
C ARG A 173 38.63 8.78 16.51
N ARG A 174 39.02 8.95 15.24
CA ARG A 174 38.20 8.63 14.08
C ARG A 174 38.19 7.13 13.85
N VAL A 175 37.05 6.48 14.09
CA VAL A 175 36.86 5.04 13.93
C VAL A 175 35.95 4.79 12.73
N ALA A 176 36.39 3.93 11.81
CA ALA A 176 35.54 3.49 10.70
C ALA A 176 34.34 2.71 11.27
N ALA A 177 33.15 3.02 10.79
CA ALA A 177 31.91 2.37 11.20
C ALA A 177 31.06 2.04 9.96
N THR A 178 30.24 0.99 10.05
CA THR A 178 29.31 0.61 8.98
C THR A 178 27.90 0.41 9.50
N GLY A 179 26.91 0.65 8.64
CA GLY A 179 25.49 0.48 8.96
C GLY A 179 24.75 1.80 9.07
N ARG A 180 23.43 1.71 9.17
CA ARG A 180 22.54 2.88 9.08
C ARG A 180 22.13 3.42 10.44
N ALA A 181 22.18 4.73 10.55
CA ALA A 181 21.66 5.51 11.67
C ALA A 181 20.51 6.40 11.20
N ARG A 182 19.44 6.46 11.99
CA ARG A 182 18.34 7.39 11.74
C ARG A 182 18.57 8.65 12.54
N LEU A 183 18.90 9.72 11.83
CA LEU A 183 19.31 11.00 12.40
C LEU A 183 18.16 12.00 12.31
N THR A 184 18.01 12.83 13.33
CA THR A 184 17.01 13.91 13.39
C THR A 184 17.71 15.22 13.69
N VAL A 185 17.56 16.19 12.80
CA VAL A 185 18.03 17.57 13.04
C VAL A 185 16.84 18.38 13.55
N LEU A 186 17.00 18.97 14.73
CA LEU A 186 16.03 19.83 15.39
C LEU A 186 16.40 21.29 15.13
N GLY A 187 15.44 22.09 14.66
CA GLY A 187 15.66 23.52 14.39
C GLY A 187 15.42 23.88 12.92
N PRO A 188 16.12 24.89 12.37
CA PRO A 188 15.84 25.41 11.04
C PRO A 188 16.00 24.32 9.95
N PRO A 189 15.26 24.45 8.84
CA PRO A 189 15.26 23.44 7.79
C PRO A 189 16.63 23.41 7.10
N VAL A 190 17.26 22.24 7.07
CA VAL A 190 18.50 21.99 6.35
C VAL A 190 18.16 21.36 5.00
N GLU A 191 18.67 21.93 3.92
CA GLU A 191 18.49 21.37 2.58
C GLU A 191 19.42 20.17 2.38
N LEU A 192 18.86 18.97 2.57
CA LEU A 192 19.53 17.69 2.39
C LEU A 192 19.03 16.98 1.13
N ARG A 193 19.92 16.27 0.45
CA ARG A 193 19.59 15.41 -0.69
C ARG A 193 20.18 14.03 -0.48
N TYR A 194 19.56 13.02 -1.11
CA TYR A 194 20.13 11.69 -1.16
C TYR A 194 21.53 11.73 -1.77
N GLY A 195 22.48 11.08 -1.12
CA GLY A 195 23.88 11.03 -1.56
C GLY A 195 24.77 12.16 -1.05
N ASP A 196 24.21 13.19 -0.39
CA ASP A 196 25.00 14.22 0.27
C ASP A 196 25.81 13.62 1.42
N GLU A 197 27.04 14.12 1.60
CA GLU A 197 27.88 13.77 2.74
C GLU A 197 27.54 14.71 3.90
N VAL A 198 27.34 14.13 5.08
CA VAL A 198 26.92 14.85 6.29
C VAL A 198 27.94 14.63 7.39
N ARG A 199 28.29 15.72 8.07
CA ARG A 199 29.16 15.72 9.24
C ARG A 199 28.53 16.56 10.33
N GLY A 200 28.33 15.98 11.51
CA GLY A 200 27.73 16.69 12.62
C GLY A 200 27.80 15.92 13.91
N THR A 201 27.60 16.64 15.01
CA THR A 201 27.60 16.05 16.36
C THR A 201 26.18 15.62 16.70
N PHE A 202 26.00 14.33 17.01
CA PHE A 202 24.70 13.76 17.37
C PHE A 202 24.77 13.09 18.73
N ARG A 203 23.71 13.23 19.52
CA ARG A 203 23.47 12.31 20.65
C ARG A 203 22.89 11.02 20.09
N LEU A 204 23.70 9.97 20.08
CA LEU A 204 23.34 8.67 19.53
C LEU A 204 22.85 7.73 20.62
N ARG A 205 21.98 6.79 20.25
CA ARG A 205 21.59 5.67 21.10
C ARG A 205 21.16 4.47 20.26
N HIS A 206 21.20 3.29 20.86
CA HIS A 206 20.44 2.17 20.32
C HIS A 206 18.93 2.40 20.51
N PRO A 207 18.10 1.97 19.53
CA PRO A 207 16.66 1.89 19.74
C PRO A 207 16.35 1.11 21.01
N ARG A 208 15.50 1.65 21.87
CA ARG A 208 15.09 0.99 23.11
C ARG A 208 13.78 0.24 22.92
N ARG A 209 13.71 -0.94 23.54
CA ARG A 209 12.45 -1.67 23.73
C ARG A 209 11.78 -1.14 24.99
N PHE A 210 10.46 -1.04 24.97
CA PHE A 210 9.70 -0.85 26.20
C PHE A 210 9.35 -2.25 26.73
N ASP A 211 9.73 -2.57 27.97
CA ASP A 211 9.56 -3.91 28.56
C ASP A 211 8.11 -4.23 29.01
N ASN A 212 7.14 -3.57 28.37
CA ASN A 212 5.73 -3.81 28.61
C ASN A 212 5.31 -5.09 27.88
N PRO A 213 4.64 -6.05 28.54
CA PRO A 213 4.11 -7.24 27.88
C PRO A 213 3.22 -6.88 26.69
N GLY A 214 3.48 -7.48 25.53
CA GLY A 214 2.73 -7.21 24.29
C GLY A 214 3.06 -5.87 23.59
N ALA A 215 4.04 -5.11 24.09
CA ALA A 215 4.43 -3.86 23.44
C ALA A 215 5.14 -4.10 22.10
N PHE A 216 5.06 -3.08 21.25
CA PHE A 216 5.70 -3.07 19.94
C PHE A 216 7.22 -3.18 20.06
N ASP A 217 7.80 -4.17 19.38
CA ASP A 217 9.25 -4.35 19.32
C ASP A 217 9.86 -3.35 18.33
N TYR A 218 10.05 -2.13 18.82
CA TYR A 218 10.58 -1.04 18.05
C TYR A 218 12.03 -1.26 17.55
N PRO A 219 12.96 -1.82 18.35
CA PRO A 219 14.28 -2.20 17.85
C PRO A 219 14.24 -3.22 16.71
N ALA A 220 13.43 -4.28 16.83
CA ALA A 220 13.30 -5.28 15.77
C ALA A 220 12.71 -4.67 14.48
N TYR A 221 11.73 -3.77 14.62
CA TYR A 221 11.19 -3.01 13.50
C TYR A 221 12.25 -2.16 12.79
N LEU A 222 13.03 -1.35 13.50
CA LEU A 222 14.10 -0.56 12.87
C LEU A 222 15.19 -1.43 12.27
N ALA A 223 15.54 -2.52 12.94
CA ALA A 223 16.47 -3.51 12.42
C ALA A 223 15.95 -4.12 11.09
N SER A 224 14.65 -4.38 10.95
CA SER A 224 14.06 -4.79 9.67
C SER A 224 14.23 -3.73 8.57
N GLN A 225 14.30 -2.45 8.92
CA GLN A 225 14.59 -1.37 7.97
C GLN A 225 16.11 -1.16 7.77
N GLY A 226 16.94 -1.96 8.43
CA GLY A 226 18.40 -1.88 8.41
C GLY A 226 18.97 -0.74 9.26
N VAL A 227 18.17 -0.11 10.12
CA VAL A 227 18.56 0.97 11.02
C VAL A 227 18.88 0.41 12.40
N PHE A 228 20.02 0.79 12.96
CA PHE A 228 20.52 0.23 14.23
C PHE A 228 20.88 1.28 15.28
N LEU A 229 20.97 2.54 14.87
CA LEU A 229 21.17 3.70 15.75
C LEU A 229 20.10 4.75 15.48
N GLU A 230 19.74 5.47 16.53
CA GLU A 230 18.97 6.71 16.45
C GLU A 230 19.82 7.86 16.97
N GLY A 231 19.70 9.02 16.34
CA GLY A 231 20.43 10.21 16.74
C GLY A 231 19.60 11.48 16.64
N TRP A 232 19.88 12.45 17.50
CA TRP A 232 19.37 13.81 17.34
C TRP A 232 20.46 14.85 17.57
N THR A 233 20.31 15.98 16.88
CA THR A 233 21.17 17.15 17.07
C THR A 233 20.37 18.43 16.99
N ARG A 234 20.86 19.46 17.69
CA ARG A 234 20.47 20.87 17.54
C ARG A 234 21.60 21.70 16.94
N ASP A 235 22.78 21.10 16.83
CA ASP A 235 23.95 21.78 16.30
C ASP A 235 23.85 21.85 14.77
N PRO A 236 24.45 22.87 14.14
CA PRO A 236 24.52 22.95 12.69
C PRO A 236 25.13 21.69 12.09
N LEU A 237 24.53 21.22 11.00
CA LEU A 237 25.02 20.10 10.22
C LEU A 237 25.89 20.62 9.08
N GLU A 238 27.14 20.16 8.99
CA GLU A 238 27.96 20.39 7.81
C GLU A 238 27.51 19.43 6.71
N VAL A 239 27.09 20.00 5.57
CA VAL A 239 26.60 19.26 4.41
C VAL A 239 27.51 19.53 3.23
N VAL A 240 28.22 18.48 2.79
CA VAL A 240 29.02 18.53 1.58
C VAL A 240 28.22 17.89 0.46
N ARG A 241 27.88 18.69 -0.56
CA ARG A 241 27.15 18.19 -1.74
C ARG A 241 27.99 17.13 -2.42
N ALA A 242 27.49 15.90 -2.36
CA ALA A 242 28.15 14.73 -2.90
C ALA A 242 27.12 13.91 -3.68
N SER A 243 27.60 13.03 -4.55
CA SER A 243 26.75 12.08 -5.26
C SER A 243 27.14 10.67 -4.87
N ARG A 244 27.19 10.42 -3.55
CA ARG A 244 27.37 9.07 -3.00
C ARG A 244 26.10 8.26 -3.26
N GLY A 245 26.24 6.94 -3.39
CA GLY A 245 25.12 6.04 -3.67
C GLY A 245 24.80 5.88 -5.16
N SER A 246 23.59 5.42 -5.45
CA SER A 246 23.18 5.10 -6.83
C SER A 246 22.69 6.34 -7.57
N ARG A 247 23.27 6.62 -8.74
CA ARG A 247 22.80 7.69 -9.64
C ARG A 247 21.35 7.50 -10.07
N LEU A 248 20.91 6.24 -10.22
CA LEU A 248 19.52 5.92 -10.53
C LEU A 248 18.59 6.34 -9.38
N LEU A 249 18.94 5.99 -8.14
CA LEU A 249 18.16 6.39 -6.97
C LEU A 249 18.16 7.91 -6.79
N ALA A 250 19.30 8.58 -7.01
CA ALA A 250 19.37 10.04 -6.99
C ALA A 250 18.43 10.67 -8.04
N GLY A 251 18.37 10.10 -9.25
CA GLY A 251 17.42 10.52 -10.29
C GLY A 251 15.96 10.31 -9.88
N ILE A 252 15.63 9.13 -9.33
CA ILE A 252 14.27 8.81 -8.84
C ILE A 252 13.85 9.79 -7.74
N PHE A 253 14.72 10.05 -6.77
CA PHE A 253 14.43 10.99 -5.70
C PHE A 253 14.39 12.44 -6.18
N GLY A 254 15.19 12.81 -7.19
CA GLY A 254 15.06 14.10 -7.87
C GLY A 254 13.70 14.28 -8.53
N VAL A 255 13.20 13.25 -9.23
CA VAL A 255 11.83 13.24 -9.79
C VAL A 255 10.80 13.33 -8.68
N ARG A 256 10.96 12.59 -7.58
CA ARG A 256 10.08 12.69 -6.40
C ARG A 256 10.00 14.13 -5.89
N THR A 257 11.14 14.76 -5.64
CA THR A 257 11.20 16.15 -5.16
C THR A 257 10.54 17.12 -6.13
N LEU A 258 10.79 16.96 -7.44
CA LEU A 258 10.14 17.77 -8.47
C LEU A 258 8.61 17.61 -8.42
N LEU A 259 8.10 16.37 -8.33
CA LEU A 259 6.66 16.11 -8.27
C LEU A 259 6.04 16.75 -7.02
N LEU A 260 6.68 16.61 -5.85
CA LEU A 260 6.21 17.25 -4.61
C LEU A 260 6.11 18.76 -4.76
N GLN A 261 7.16 19.41 -5.31
CA GLN A 261 7.17 20.85 -5.57
C GLN A 261 6.10 21.28 -6.56
N ARG A 262 5.86 20.51 -7.63
CA ARG A 262 4.81 20.79 -8.62
C ARG A 262 3.42 20.66 -8.01
N LEU A 263 3.20 19.69 -7.12
CA LEU A 263 1.94 19.55 -6.40
C LEU A 263 1.69 20.72 -5.46
N ASP A 264 2.72 21.16 -4.73
CA ASP A 264 2.66 22.32 -3.86
C ASP A 264 2.41 23.62 -4.63
N ALA A 265 2.92 23.74 -5.86
CA ALA A 265 2.68 24.89 -6.72
C ALA A 265 1.29 24.87 -7.41
N ALA A 266 0.73 23.69 -7.68
CA ALA A 266 -0.50 23.54 -8.46
C ALA A 266 -1.79 23.59 -7.63
N MET A 267 -1.71 23.40 -6.30
CA MET A 267 -2.87 23.23 -5.43
C MET A 267 -2.69 23.96 -4.10
N PRO A 268 -3.79 24.32 -3.41
CA PRO A 268 -3.67 24.86 -2.06
C PRO A 268 -3.12 23.81 -1.07
N PRO A 269 -2.50 24.23 0.05
CA PRO A 269 -1.69 23.35 0.90
C PRO A 269 -2.40 22.09 1.41
N ALA A 270 -3.69 22.20 1.78
CA ALA A 270 -4.46 21.08 2.29
C ALA A 270 -4.69 20.00 1.21
N GLN A 271 -5.07 20.41 0.00
CA GLN A 271 -5.29 19.51 -1.13
C GLN A 271 -3.97 18.89 -1.61
N ALA A 272 -2.91 19.71 -1.71
CA ALA A 272 -1.57 19.25 -2.04
C ALA A 272 -1.09 18.20 -1.02
N GLY A 273 -1.21 18.47 0.27
CA GLY A 273 -0.84 17.53 1.34
C GLY A 273 -1.58 16.20 1.25
N MET A 274 -2.88 16.21 0.98
CA MET A 274 -3.68 14.99 0.82
C MET A 274 -3.26 14.16 -0.41
N LEU A 275 -2.97 14.83 -1.52
CA LEU A 275 -2.55 14.17 -2.76
C LEU A 275 -1.11 13.62 -2.64
N LYS A 276 -0.20 14.39 -2.03
CA LYS A 276 1.17 13.97 -1.70
C LYS A 276 1.16 12.72 -0.81
N ALA A 277 0.29 12.68 0.20
CA ALA A 277 0.15 11.53 1.09
C ALA A 277 -0.36 10.28 0.34
N THR A 278 -1.41 10.45 -0.45
CA THR A 278 -2.08 9.33 -1.14
C THR A 278 -1.23 8.75 -2.28
N VAL A 279 -0.55 9.60 -3.05
CA VAL A 279 0.17 9.17 -4.27
C VAL A 279 1.64 8.88 -4.00
N LEU A 280 2.33 9.74 -3.25
CA LEU A 280 3.78 9.68 -3.01
C LEU A 280 4.13 9.24 -1.58
N GLY A 281 3.14 9.06 -0.71
CA GLY A 281 3.35 8.62 0.67
C GLY A 281 3.90 9.72 1.58
N ASP A 282 3.95 10.97 1.11
CA ASP A 282 4.46 12.10 1.88
C ASP A 282 3.34 12.75 2.70
N ARG A 283 3.47 12.64 4.02
CA ARG A 283 2.47 13.11 4.99
C ARG A 283 2.79 14.49 5.58
N SER A 284 3.91 15.11 5.18
CA SER A 284 4.36 16.40 5.74
C SER A 284 3.36 17.54 5.55
N GLY A 285 2.51 17.46 4.53
CA GLY A 285 1.48 18.46 4.23
C GLY A 285 0.13 18.25 4.93
N LEU A 286 -0.02 17.21 5.76
CA LEU A 286 -1.29 16.94 6.46
C LEU A 286 -1.36 17.74 7.76
N THR A 287 -2.37 18.61 7.90
CA THR A 287 -2.58 19.33 9.16
C THR A 287 -3.07 18.38 10.26
N PRO A 288 -2.85 18.72 11.54
CA PRO A 288 -3.40 17.95 12.67
C PRO A 288 -4.92 17.81 12.59
N GLU A 289 -5.63 18.84 12.14
CA GLU A 289 -7.09 18.85 12.00
C GLU A 289 -7.54 17.88 10.91
N MET A 290 -6.87 17.87 9.76
CA MET A 290 -7.13 16.90 8.69
C MET A 290 -6.89 15.48 9.19
N SER A 291 -5.75 15.24 9.84
CA SER A 291 -5.40 13.93 10.37
C SER A 291 -6.45 13.43 11.38
N ARG A 292 -6.94 14.30 12.26
CA ARG A 292 -8.03 13.98 13.20
C ARG A 292 -9.33 13.65 12.47
N ALA A 293 -9.74 14.43 11.47
CA ALA A 293 -10.95 14.16 10.71
C ALA A 293 -10.95 12.76 10.06
N PHE A 294 -9.81 12.34 9.50
CA PHE A 294 -9.63 11.00 8.94
C PHE A 294 -9.58 9.88 9.99
N LEU A 295 -9.08 10.17 11.19
CA LEU A 295 -9.11 9.23 12.31
C LEU A 295 -10.55 9.06 12.83
N ASP A 296 -11.27 10.16 13.01
CA ASP A 296 -12.66 10.17 13.52
C ASP A 296 -13.62 9.46 12.56
N SER A 297 -13.41 9.58 11.25
CA SER A 297 -14.17 8.85 10.24
C SER A 297 -13.72 7.40 10.04
N GLY A 298 -12.60 6.98 10.66
CA GLY A 298 -11.98 5.66 10.44
C GLY A 298 -11.36 5.48 9.05
N THR A 299 -11.23 6.54 8.25
CA THR A 299 -10.72 6.49 6.87
C THR A 299 -9.25 6.88 6.74
N TYR A 300 -8.52 6.98 7.86
CA TYR A 300 -7.09 7.30 7.90
C TYR A 300 -6.22 6.38 7.03
N HIS A 301 -6.64 5.12 6.84
CA HIS A 301 -5.94 4.15 6.00
C HIS A 301 -5.86 4.56 4.51
N ILE A 302 -6.74 5.45 4.03
CA ILE A 302 -6.72 5.95 2.65
C ILE A 302 -5.51 6.85 2.39
N LEU A 303 -5.01 7.54 3.43
CA LEU A 303 -3.82 8.40 3.37
C LEU A 303 -2.50 7.61 3.36
N ALA A 304 -2.57 6.29 3.53
CA ALA A 304 -1.44 5.39 3.40
C ALA A 304 -1.48 4.70 2.04
N ILE A 305 -0.34 4.60 1.36
CA ILE A 305 -0.26 3.81 0.14
C ILE A 305 -0.54 2.34 0.49
N SER A 306 -1.66 1.85 0.00
CA SER A 306 -2.14 0.49 0.21
C SER A 306 -1.81 -0.40 -1.00
N GLY A 307 -1.98 -1.71 -0.83
CA GLY A 307 -1.85 -2.66 -1.94
C GLY A 307 -2.85 -2.42 -3.07
N LEU A 308 -4.00 -1.81 -2.79
CA LEU A 308 -4.99 -1.45 -3.81
C LEU A 308 -4.47 -0.36 -4.75
N ASN A 309 -3.74 0.64 -4.24
CA ASN A 309 -3.18 1.70 -5.08
C ASN A 309 -2.17 1.13 -6.07
N VAL A 310 -1.32 0.20 -5.60
CA VAL A 310 -0.30 -0.46 -6.42
C VAL A 310 -0.95 -1.42 -7.44
N SER A 311 -1.97 -2.19 -7.04
CA SER A 311 -2.66 -3.09 -7.97
C SER A 311 -3.46 -2.33 -9.04
N LEU A 312 -4.10 -1.22 -8.67
CA LEU A 312 -4.78 -0.33 -9.60
C LEU A 312 -3.79 0.27 -10.60
N LEU A 313 -2.62 0.74 -10.13
CA LEU A 313 -1.56 1.23 -11.00
C LEU A 313 -1.09 0.14 -11.97
N ALA A 314 -0.75 -1.04 -11.46
CA ALA A 314 -0.30 -2.17 -12.28
C ALA A 314 -1.32 -2.56 -13.35
N GLY A 315 -2.60 -2.70 -12.96
CA GLY A 315 -3.69 -3.05 -13.88
C GLY A 315 -3.96 -1.96 -14.92
N THR A 316 -3.91 -0.68 -14.52
CA THR A 316 -4.09 0.45 -15.43
C THR A 316 -2.96 0.53 -16.45
N LEU A 317 -1.71 0.41 -16.01
CA LEU A 317 -0.55 0.41 -16.91
C LEU A 317 -0.60 -0.76 -17.88
N PHE A 318 -0.88 -1.97 -17.39
CA PHE A 318 -1.05 -3.14 -18.23
C PHE A 318 -2.16 -2.93 -19.28
N GLY A 319 -3.34 -2.48 -18.85
CA GLY A 319 -4.47 -2.19 -19.73
C GLY A 319 -4.17 -1.09 -20.76
N LEU A 320 -3.45 -0.04 -20.36
CA LEU A 320 -3.06 1.05 -21.25
C LEU A 320 -2.08 0.56 -22.33
N PHE A 321 -1.05 -0.22 -21.98
CA PHE A 321 -0.16 -0.81 -22.97
C PHE A 321 -0.89 -1.78 -23.90
N ARG A 322 -1.86 -2.54 -23.37
CA ARG A 322 -2.73 -3.40 -24.19
C ARG A 322 -3.59 -2.58 -25.16
N LEU A 323 -4.08 -1.41 -24.74
CA LEU A 323 -4.83 -0.49 -25.60
C LEU A 323 -3.97 0.03 -26.76
N PHE A 324 -2.69 0.32 -26.50
CA PHE A 324 -1.70 0.65 -27.53
C PHE A 324 -1.15 -0.55 -28.31
N ARG A 325 -1.89 -1.68 -28.32
CA ARG A 325 -1.59 -2.90 -29.08
C ARG A 325 -0.26 -3.59 -28.72
N ALA A 326 0.31 -3.30 -27.54
CA ALA A 326 1.45 -4.07 -27.06
C ALA A 326 1.03 -5.53 -26.80
N SER A 327 1.96 -6.46 -27.05
CA SER A 327 1.75 -7.86 -26.71
C SER A 327 1.60 -8.01 -25.18
N PRO A 328 0.85 -9.01 -24.67
CA PRO A 328 0.66 -9.18 -23.23
C PRO A 328 1.98 -9.28 -22.45
N ARG A 329 3.01 -9.90 -23.03
CA ARG A 329 4.33 -10.02 -22.42
C ARG A 329 5.03 -8.66 -22.32
N VAL A 330 5.02 -7.87 -23.38
CA VAL A 330 5.63 -6.52 -23.37
C VAL A 330 4.86 -5.58 -22.44
N ALA A 331 3.53 -5.63 -22.48
CA ALA A 331 2.68 -4.85 -21.58
C ALA A 331 2.95 -5.18 -20.10
N ALA A 332 3.06 -6.48 -19.77
CA ALA A 332 3.35 -6.92 -18.40
C ALA A 332 4.76 -6.55 -17.96
N ALA A 333 5.76 -6.72 -18.81
CA ALA A 333 7.15 -6.33 -18.51
C ALA A 333 7.27 -4.82 -18.28
N ALA A 334 6.67 -4.01 -19.16
CA ALA A 334 6.67 -2.56 -19.03
C ALA A 334 5.91 -2.10 -17.77
N ALA A 335 4.75 -2.71 -17.48
CA ALA A 335 4.00 -2.42 -16.26
C ALA A 335 4.82 -2.77 -15.00
N ALA A 336 5.51 -3.92 -14.97
CA ALA A 336 6.34 -4.33 -13.83
C ALA A 336 7.46 -3.32 -13.58
N VAL A 337 8.19 -2.93 -14.63
CA VAL A 337 9.26 -1.91 -14.53
C VAL A 337 8.72 -0.60 -13.95
N LEU A 338 7.56 -0.14 -14.43
CA LEU A 338 6.93 1.09 -13.94
C LEU A 338 6.39 0.97 -12.50
N VAL A 339 5.88 -0.19 -12.11
CA VAL A 339 5.44 -0.46 -10.73
C VAL A 339 6.64 -0.47 -9.78
N THR A 340 7.74 -1.12 -10.16
CA THR A 340 9.00 -1.08 -9.39
C THR A 340 9.53 0.35 -9.28
N PHE A 341 9.51 1.11 -10.38
CA PHE A 341 9.89 2.53 -10.38
C PHE A 341 8.98 3.36 -9.45
N TYR A 342 7.67 3.16 -9.51
CA TYR A 342 6.72 3.80 -8.61
C TYR A 342 6.99 3.44 -7.14
N ALA A 343 7.31 2.19 -6.83
CA ALA A 343 7.62 1.77 -5.47
C ALA A 343 8.84 2.52 -4.90
N ALA A 344 9.88 2.71 -5.71
CA ALA A 344 11.04 3.51 -5.36
C ALA A 344 10.67 5.01 -5.22
N LEU A 345 9.88 5.54 -6.15
CA LEU A 345 9.40 6.92 -6.15
C LEU A 345 8.55 7.24 -4.92
N ALA A 346 7.71 6.30 -4.47
CA ALA A 346 6.86 6.38 -3.30
C ALA A 346 7.60 6.25 -1.97
N GLY A 347 8.94 6.15 -1.98
CA GLY A 347 9.77 6.10 -0.78
C GLY A 347 9.98 4.69 -0.21
N ALA A 348 9.63 3.65 -0.99
CA ALA A 348 9.91 2.24 -0.69
C ALA A 348 9.49 1.81 0.73
N SER A 349 8.35 2.30 1.22
CA SER A 349 7.81 1.84 2.51
C SER A 349 7.52 0.34 2.45
N ALA A 350 7.61 -0.35 3.60
CA ALA A 350 7.43 -1.81 3.66
C ALA A 350 6.10 -2.29 3.03
N SER A 351 5.02 -1.52 3.20
CA SER A 351 3.72 -1.80 2.57
C SER A 351 3.79 -1.76 1.03
N VAL A 352 4.43 -0.73 0.49
CA VAL A 352 4.57 -0.51 -0.96
C VAL A 352 5.46 -1.57 -1.58
N ILE A 353 6.59 -1.92 -0.94
CA ILE A 353 7.47 -2.99 -1.42
C ILE A 353 6.71 -4.31 -1.51
N ARG A 354 5.96 -4.70 -0.47
CA ARG A 354 5.17 -5.95 -0.50
C ARG A 354 4.19 -5.96 -1.66
N ALA A 355 3.43 -4.88 -1.82
CA ALA A 355 2.44 -4.77 -2.88
C ALA A 355 3.07 -4.77 -4.28
N ALA A 356 4.19 -4.08 -4.47
CA ALA A 356 4.93 -4.06 -5.73
C ALA A 356 5.48 -5.44 -6.07
N VAL A 357 6.14 -6.12 -5.14
CA VAL A 357 6.64 -7.49 -5.36
C VAL A 357 5.51 -8.46 -5.66
N MET A 358 4.38 -8.37 -4.97
CA MET A 358 3.20 -9.19 -5.28
C MET A 358 2.66 -8.93 -6.68
N ALA A 359 2.57 -7.66 -7.10
CA ALA A 359 2.16 -7.28 -8.45
C ALA A 359 3.17 -7.76 -9.51
N ASP A 360 4.46 -7.56 -9.27
CA ASP A 360 5.54 -7.94 -10.19
C ASP A 360 5.62 -9.46 -10.36
N VAL A 361 5.40 -10.25 -9.29
CA VAL A 361 5.31 -11.72 -9.38
C VAL A 361 4.12 -12.15 -10.24
N TYR A 362 2.98 -11.49 -10.11
CA TYR A 362 1.82 -11.77 -10.96
C TYR A 362 2.10 -11.39 -12.43
N LEU A 363 2.66 -10.21 -12.68
CA LEU A 363 3.02 -9.76 -14.03
C LEU A 363 4.09 -10.66 -14.65
N LEU A 364 5.04 -11.17 -13.85
CA LEU A 364 6.04 -12.14 -14.30
C LEU A 364 5.39 -13.44 -14.78
N ALA A 365 4.32 -13.92 -14.12
CA ALA A 365 3.58 -15.08 -14.61
C ALA A 365 2.99 -14.83 -16.01
N VAL A 366 2.51 -13.62 -16.28
CA VAL A 366 2.03 -13.20 -17.61
C VAL A 366 3.17 -13.15 -18.63
N VAL A 367 4.34 -12.61 -18.26
CA VAL A 367 5.53 -12.58 -19.13
C VAL A 367 5.97 -14.00 -19.50
N LEU A 368 5.94 -14.92 -18.54
CA LEU A 368 6.30 -16.33 -18.72
C LEU A 368 5.20 -17.17 -19.38
N ASP A 369 4.08 -16.55 -19.76
CA ASP A 369 2.92 -17.22 -20.38
C ASP A 369 2.38 -18.39 -19.54
N ARG A 370 2.43 -18.22 -18.22
CA ARG A 370 1.95 -19.19 -17.24
C ARG A 370 0.66 -18.70 -16.61
N ARG A 371 -0.28 -19.63 -16.38
CA ARG A 371 -1.46 -19.36 -15.56
C ARG A 371 -0.99 -19.03 -14.14
N ALA A 372 -1.30 -17.82 -13.67
CA ALA A 372 -0.96 -17.39 -12.33
C ALA A 372 -1.80 -18.16 -11.31
N ASP A 373 -1.17 -19.09 -10.59
CA ASP A 373 -1.75 -19.68 -9.39
C ASP A 373 -1.57 -18.70 -8.23
N LEU A 374 -2.67 -18.28 -7.60
CA LEU A 374 -2.67 -17.26 -6.56
C LEU A 374 -1.85 -17.67 -5.33
N LEU A 375 -1.91 -18.95 -4.92
CA LEU A 375 -1.18 -19.44 -3.76
C LEU A 375 0.33 -19.54 -4.05
N ASN A 376 0.71 -20.02 -5.22
CA ASN A 376 2.12 -20.04 -5.63
C ASN A 376 2.68 -18.63 -5.82
N SER A 377 1.90 -17.70 -6.37
CA SER A 377 2.30 -16.30 -6.54
C SER A 377 2.51 -15.63 -5.18
N LEU A 378 1.59 -15.85 -4.23
CA LEU A 378 1.73 -15.39 -2.85
C LEU A 378 2.98 -15.99 -2.21
N ALA A 379 3.18 -17.30 -2.31
CA ALA A 379 4.36 -17.97 -1.76
C ALA A 379 5.68 -17.49 -2.37
N LEU A 380 5.73 -17.28 -3.69
CA LEU A 380 6.91 -16.76 -4.39
C LEU A 380 7.24 -15.34 -3.94
N SER A 381 6.23 -14.47 -3.83
CA SER A 381 6.44 -13.11 -3.32
C SER A 381 6.97 -13.13 -1.89
N GLY A 382 6.42 -13.98 -1.02
CA GLY A 382 6.85 -14.10 0.38
C GLY A 382 8.29 -14.61 0.48
N LEU A 383 8.62 -15.64 -0.30
CA LEU A 383 9.96 -16.18 -0.39
C LEU A 383 10.96 -15.12 -0.89
N ALA A 384 10.60 -14.35 -1.93
CA ALA A 384 11.47 -13.29 -2.46
C ALA A 384 11.75 -12.19 -1.43
N ILE A 385 10.73 -11.76 -0.68
CA ILE A 385 10.88 -10.73 0.37
C ILE A 385 11.70 -11.26 1.56
N LEU A 386 11.43 -12.48 2.02
CA LEU A 386 12.17 -13.09 3.12
C LEU A 386 13.61 -13.42 2.75
N TRP A 387 13.87 -13.76 1.49
CA TRP A 387 15.22 -13.96 0.96
C TRP A 387 16.02 -12.67 1.00
N TRP A 388 15.40 -11.56 0.59
CA TRP A 388 16.04 -10.24 0.63
C TRP A 388 16.31 -9.78 2.06
N ASN A 389 15.35 -9.99 2.96
CA ASN A 389 15.49 -9.62 4.36
C ASN A 389 14.65 -10.53 5.26
N PRO A 390 15.26 -11.50 5.96
CA PRO A 390 14.55 -12.48 6.77
C PRO A 390 13.87 -11.86 7.99
N ARG A 391 14.30 -10.66 8.42
CA ARG A 391 13.71 -9.94 9.56
C ARG A 391 12.24 -9.56 9.30
N PHE A 392 11.80 -9.50 8.04
CA PHE A 392 10.40 -9.26 7.70
C PHE A 392 9.45 -10.34 8.20
N LEU A 393 9.93 -11.56 8.52
CA LEU A 393 9.06 -12.58 9.10
C LEU A 393 8.45 -12.14 10.44
N HIS A 394 9.19 -11.33 11.20
CA HIS A 394 8.76 -10.80 12.49
C HIS A 394 8.04 -9.44 12.38
N ASP A 395 7.94 -8.89 11.16
CA ASP A 395 7.18 -7.65 10.93
C ASP A 395 5.67 -7.94 10.94
N VAL A 396 4.95 -7.27 11.83
CA VAL A 396 3.48 -7.41 11.95
C VAL A 396 2.78 -7.04 10.65
N GLY A 397 3.28 -6.01 9.94
CA GLY A 397 2.72 -5.59 8.66
C GLY A 397 2.82 -6.68 7.59
N PHE A 398 3.96 -7.37 7.50
CA PHE A 398 4.16 -8.52 6.64
C PHE A 398 3.19 -9.65 7.00
N GLN A 399 3.16 -10.07 8.28
CA GLN A 399 2.27 -11.15 8.73
C GLN A 399 0.80 -10.87 8.41
N LEU A 400 0.31 -9.68 8.75
CA LEU A 400 -1.07 -9.29 8.46
C LEU A 400 -1.36 -9.23 6.95
N THR A 401 -0.44 -8.72 6.14
CA THR A 401 -0.62 -8.64 4.68
C THR A 401 -0.76 -10.04 4.07
N TYR A 402 0.14 -10.96 4.44
CA TYR A 402 0.15 -12.31 3.89
C TYR A 402 -1.01 -13.15 4.40
N LEU A 403 -1.35 -13.06 5.69
CA LEU A 403 -2.49 -13.77 6.28
C LEU A 403 -3.82 -13.25 5.74
N ALA A 404 -4.00 -11.92 5.60
CA ALA A 404 -5.20 -11.35 5.00
C ALA A 404 -5.36 -11.78 3.55
N THR A 405 -4.29 -11.72 2.75
CA THR A 405 -4.31 -12.15 1.34
C THR A 405 -4.59 -13.65 1.22
N LEU A 406 -3.96 -14.47 2.05
CA LEU A 406 -4.23 -15.91 2.12
C LEU A 406 -5.69 -16.19 2.52
N GLY A 407 -6.20 -15.47 3.51
CA GLY A 407 -7.60 -15.53 3.94
C GLY A 407 -8.55 -15.20 2.80
N ILE A 408 -8.30 -14.13 2.06
CA ILE A 408 -9.09 -13.77 0.87
C ILE A 408 -9.06 -14.91 -0.16
N ILE A 409 -7.88 -15.44 -0.50
CA ILE A 409 -7.74 -16.51 -1.50
C ILE A 409 -8.50 -17.78 -1.08
N LEU A 410 -8.44 -18.15 0.20
CA LEU A 410 -9.04 -19.39 0.70
C LEU A 410 -10.54 -19.26 1.02
N VAL A 411 -10.97 -18.12 1.55
CA VAL A 411 -12.34 -17.93 2.07
C VAL A 411 -13.27 -17.38 1.01
N LEU A 412 -12.82 -16.46 0.15
CA LEU A 412 -13.66 -15.77 -0.81
C LEU A 412 -14.45 -16.73 -1.74
N PRO A 413 -13.83 -17.79 -2.34
CA PRO A 413 -14.58 -18.71 -3.20
C PRO A 413 -15.69 -19.46 -2.45
N ARG A 414 -15.48 -19.79 -1.17
CA ARG A 414 -16.45 -20.49 -0.33
C ARG A 414 -17.59 -19.58 0.10
N CYS A 415 -17.30 -18.30 0.37
CA CYS A 415 -18.33 -17.32 0.65
C CYS A 415 -19.18 -17.07 -0.59
N GLN A 416 -18.55 -16.88 -1.75
CA GLN A 416 -19.26 -16.66 -3.02
C GLN A 416 -20.19 -17.81 -3.38
N SER A 417 -19.76 -19.07 -3.22
CA SER A 417 -20.62 -20.22 -3.52
C SER A 417 -21.83 -20.30 -2.59
N ARG A 418 -21.65 -20.02 -1.29
CA ARG A 418 -22.75 -19.99 -0.31
C ARG A 418 -23.72 -18.84 -0.56
N LEU A 419 -23.19 -17.65 -0.86
CA LEU A 419 -23.99 -16.47 -1.19
C LEU A 419 -24.77 -16.67 -2.50
N ALA A 420 -24.17 -17.28 -3.52
CA ALA A 420 -24.84 -17.61 -4.77
C ALA A 420 -25.94 -18.67 -4.56
N SER A 421 -25.72 -19.68 -3.70
CA SER A 421 -26.76 -20.66 -3.35
C SER A 421 -27.87 -20.09 -2.47
N ALA A 422 -27.59 -19.03 -1.70
CA ALA A 422 -28.54 -18.38 -0.81
C ALA A 422 -29.28 -17.21 -1.49
N SER A 423 -28.75 -16.65 -2.58
CA SER A 423 -29.43 -15.60 -3.33
C SER A 423 -30.49 -16.23 -4.25
N SER A 424 -31.71 -16.36 -3.75
CA SER A 424 -32.84 -15.91 -4.57
C SER A 424 -32.52 -14.47 -4.97
N ARG A 425 -32.52 -14.18 -6.28
CA ARG A 425 -32.22 -12.84 -6.82
C ARG A 425 -32.91 -11.79 -5.93
N PRO A 426 -32.17 -10.83 -5.34
CA PRO A 426 -32.81 -9.88 -4.47
C PRO A 426 -33.88 -9.13 -5.29
N PRO A 427 -35.08 -8.84 -4.75
CA PRO A 427 -36.22 -8.34 -5.53
C PRO A 427 -35.90 -7.09 -6.38
N TRP A 428 -34.91 -6.29 -5.97
CA TRP A 428 -34.44 -5.11 -6.69
C TRP A 428 -33.61 -5.42 -7.96
N ALA A 429 -33.00 -6.61 -8.08
CA ALA A 429 -32.28 -7.03 -9.28
C ALA A 429 -33.23 -7.27 -10.47
N CYS A 430 -34.49 -7.67 -10.21
CA CYS A 430 -35.52 -7.73 -11.24
C CYS A 430 -36.00 -6.33 -11.66
N ALA A 431 -35.95 -5.34 -10.76
CA ALA A 431 -36.39 -3.98 -11.05
C ALA A 431 -35.48 -3.23 -12.05
N PHE A 432 -34.21 -3.60 -12.15
CA PHE A 432 -33.30 -3.08 -13.18
C PHE A 432 -33.44 -3.81 -14.53
N ALA A 433 -33.90 -5.06 -14.54
CA ALA A 433 -34.15 -5.81 -15.77
C ALA A 433 -35.45 -5.37 -16.47
N THR A 434 -36.37 -4.72 -15.74
CA THR A 434 -37.64 -4.19 -16.28
C THR A 434 -37.62 -2.69 -16.54
N MET A 435 -36.48 -1.99 -16.34
CA MET A 435 -36.36 -0.62 -16.84
C MET A 435 -36.42 -0.67 -18.37
N PRO A 436 -37.42 -0.03 -19.01
CA PRO A 436 -37.43 0.07 -20.45
C PRO A 436 -36.11 0.72 -20.89
N PRO A 437 -35.48 0.24 -21.97
CA PRO A 437 -34.24 0.83 -22.45
C PRO A 437 -34.46 2.33 -22.61
N TRP A 438 -33.53 3.11 -22.05
CA TRP A 438 -33.50 4.56 -22.20
C TRP A 438 -33.80 4.88 -23.67
N PRO A 439 -34.80 5.72 -24.00
CA PRO A 439 -35.18 5.93 -25.38
C PRO A 439 -33.93 6.46 -26.09
N ARG A 440 -33.32 5.59 -26.90
CA ARG A 440 -32.30 5.99 -27.87
C ARG A 440 -33.00 7.10 -28.64
N ARG A 441 -32.52 8.34 -28.51
CA ARG A 441 -32.92 9.43 -29.40
C ARG A 441 -32.73 8.88 -30.81
N SER A 442 -33.82 8.44 -31.41
CA SER A 442 -33.88 8.05 -32.80
C SER A 442 -33.34 9.25 -33.56
N GLY A 443 -32.36 8.97 -34.43
CA GLY A 443 -31.77 10.00 -35.27
C GLY A 443 -32.88 10.83 -35.88
N ARG A 444 -32.80 12.16 -35.72
CA ARG A 444 -33.59 13.06 -36.55
C ARG A 444 -33.37 12.62 -37.99
N ALA A 445 -34.44 12.08 -38.58
CA ALA A 445 -34.53 11.84 -39.99
C ALA A 445 -34.06 13.09 -40.71
N ARG A 446 -33.03 12.96 -41.55
CA ARG A 446 -32.73 13.97 -42.57
C ARG A 446 -34.01 14.12 -43.40
N PRO A 447 -34.61 15.31 -43.51
CA PRO A 447 -35.71 15.48 -44.45
C PRO A 447 -35.17 15.25 -45.87
N HIS A 448 -35.83 14.34 -46.59
CA HIS A 448 -35.67 14.14 -48.01
C HIS A 448 -35.76 15.49 -48.74
N ARG A 449 -34.71 15.87 -49.46
CA ARG A 449 -34.79 16.88 -50.52
C ARG A 449 -35.37 16.20 -51.76
N GLY A 450 -36.67 16.37 -51.98
CA GLY A 450 -37.26 16.29 -53.32
C GLY A 450 -37.02 17.60 -54.09
N PRO A 451 -37.07 17.60 -55.43
CA PRO A 451 -36.50 18.65 -56.25
C PRO A 451 -37.37 19.90 -56.24
N VAL A 452 -36.76 21.06 -56.02
CA VAL A 452 -37.39 22.35 -56.29
C VAL A 452 -36.57 23.05 -57.35
N ALA A 453 -37.25 23.34 -58.45
CA ALA A 453 -36.78 24.08 -59.60
C ALA A 453 -36.47 25.56 -59.26
N ALA A 454 -35.75 26.18 -60.18
CA ALA A 454 -35.19 27.53 -60.18
C ALA A 454 -36.12 28.68 -59.76
N ALA A 455 -35.55 29.70 -59.10
CA ALA A 455 -35.59 31.12 -59.50
C ALA A 455 -34.89 32.00 -58.44
N ALA A 456 -33.75 32.61 -58.82
CA ALA A 456 -33.52 34.05 -59.01
C ALA A 456 -33.31 34.95 -57.77
N SER A 457 -32.16 35.67 -57.80
CA SER A 457 -31.85 37.03 -57.30
C SER A 457 -32.07 37.33 -55.79
N GLY A 458 -31.20 38.03 -55.05
CA GLY A 458 -30.03 38.84 -55.36
C GLY A 458 -29.61 39.58 -54.07
N ASP A 459 -28.36 40.04 -54.05
CA ASP A 459 -27.80 41.18 -53.29
C ASP A 459 -27.86 41.27 -51.73
N ARG A 460 -26.67 41.07 -51.12
CA ARG A 460 -25.78 42.06 -50.45
C ARG A 460 -26.34 43.06 -49.37
N PRO A 461 -25.50 43.72 -48.53
CA PRO A 461 -24.54 43.23 -47.51
C PRO A 461 -24.63 44.14 -46.21
N PRO A 462 -23.57 44.56 -45.45
CA PRO A 462 -23.49 44.30 -43.99
C PRO A 462 -23.15 45.51 -43.06
N GLY A 463 -23.00 45.26 -41.75
CA GLY A 463 -22.37 46.13 -40.72
C GLY A 463 -23.28 46.36 -39.49
N SER A 464 -22.84 46.67 -38.25
CA SER A 464 -21.56 46.80 -37.56
C SER A 464 -21.84 47.16 -36.07
N ARG A 465 -20.92 46.84 -35.13
CA ARG A 465 -20.63 47.53 -33.82
C ARG A 465 -21.76 47.56 -32.75
N SER A 466 -21.61 47.80 -31.43
CA SER A 466 -20.60 47.79 -30.34
C SER A 466 -21.30 48.32 -29.06
N ALA A 467 -20.77 48.06 -27.84
CA ALA A 467 -20.93 48.83 -26.56
C ALA A 467 -22.30 48.75 -25.80
N ALA A 468 -22.49 48.95 -24.46
CA ALA A 468 -21.68 49.22 -23.25
C ALA A 468 -22.62 49.32 -21.98
N ALA A 469 -22.00 49.57 -20.80
CA ALA A 469 -22.51 50.18 -19.52
C ALA A 469 -23.11 49.24 -18.44
N CYS A 470 -22.65 49.13 -17.17
CA CYS A 470 -22.23 50.03 -16.05
C CYS A 470 -23.33 50.20 -14.99
N PHE A 471 -23.06 49.88 -13.70
CA PHE A 471 -23.23 50.74 -12.49
C PHE A 471 -23.10 49.95 -11.15
N LEU A 472 -22.47 50.61 -10.15
CA LEU A 472 -22.35 50.33 -8.69
C LEU A 472 -22.88 51.61 -7.97
N PRO A 473 -23.34 51.65 -6.68
CA PRO A 473 -22.48 51.48 -5.49
C PRO A 473 -23.10 51.18 -4.07
N ARG A 474 -22.20 50.88 -3.10
CA ARG A 474 -22.06 51.23 -1.63
C ARG A 474 -23.11 50.97 -0.50
N ARG A 475 -22.64 50.20 0.51
CA ARG A 475 -22.59 50.28 2.03
C ARG A 475 -23.59 51.10 2.88
N SER A 476 -24.08 50.48 3.99
CA SER A 476 -23.86 50.90 5.42
C SER A 476 -24.52 50.00 6.51
N SER A 477 -23.73 49.71 7.57
CA SER A 477 -24.00 49.50 9.04
C SER A 477 -25.33 48.95 9.64
N GLY A 478 -25.19 48.12 10.69
CA GLY A 478 -26.13 48.07 11.83
C GLY A 478 -26.49 46.65 12.31
N GLY A 479 -26.11 46.27 13.52
CA GLY A 479 -26.38 44.94 14.10
C GLY A 479 -27.67 44.87 14.93
N SER A 480 -28.28 43.69 14.98
CA SER A 480 -28.93 43.07 16.15
C SER A 480 -29.67 41.81 15.70
N THR A 481 -29.48 40.71 16.43
CA THR A 481 -30.21 39.43 16.29
C THR A 481 -31.73 39.61 16.30
N PRO A 482 -32.49 38.75 15.58
CA PRO A 482 -33.32 37.81 16.34
C PRO A 482 -33.49 36.41 15.71
N ARG A 483 -33.88 35.49 16.60
CA ARG A 483 -34.39 34.13 16.37
C ARG A 483 -35.39 34.06 15.21
N TRP A 484 -35.24 33.05 14.36
CA TRP A 484 -36.28 32.62 13.41
C TRP A 484 -36.79 31.22 13.74
N ARG A 485 -38.08 31.18 14.12
CA ARG A 485 -38.94 30.00 14.04
C ARG A 485 -39.14 29.64 12.57
N THR A 486 -39.05 28.35 12.27
CA THR A 486 -39.27 27.79 10.94
C THR A 486 -40.72 27.32 10.76
N THR A 487 -41.44 27.96 9.84
CA THR A 487 -42.66 27.49 9.12
C THR A 487 -42.63 28.24 7.78
N GLY A 488 -42.78 27.70 6.56
CA GLY A 488 -43.05 26.39 6.03
C GLY A 488 -43.36 26.55 4.52
N SER A 489 -42.94 25.57 3.70
CA SER A 489 -43.34 25.30 2.30
C SER A 489 -42.80 26.25 1.19
N ALA A 490 -42.41 25.82 -0.02
CA ALA A 490 -42.45 24.51 -0.68
C ALA A 490 -41.43 24.48 -1.86
N SER A 491 -40.73 23.36 -2.05
CA SER A 491 -40.10 22.92 -3.31
C SER A 491 -39.83 21.41 -3.23
N PRO A 492 -39.87 20.64 -4.33
CA PRO A 492 -40.37 19.27 -4.32
C PRO A 492 -39.36 18.17 -3.96
N CYS A 493 -39.86 17.24 -3.13
CA CYS A 493 -39.54 15.84 -2.91
C CYS A 493 -38.37 15.17 -3.68
N TRP A 494 -37.33 14.80 -2.91
CA TRP A 494 -36.67 13.49 -3.04
C TRP A 494 -36.83 12.74 -1.73
N THR A 495 -37.72 11.76 -1.70
CA THR A 495 -38.06 10.95 -0.53
C THR A 495 -36.97 9.90 -0.31
N TRP A 496 -36.19 10.06 0.75
CA TRP A 496 -35.30 9.02 1.28
C TRP A 496 -36.14 7.93 1.97
N VAL A 497 -36.03 6.69 1.51
CA VAL A 497 -36.64 5.52 2.16
C VAL A 497 -35.93 5.27 3.50
N ARG A 498 -36.71 5.34 4.59
CA ARG A 498 -36.31 4.95 5.95
C ARG A 498 -35.81 3.49 5.98
N ALA A 499 -34.57 3.30 6.42
CA ALA A 499 -34.09 2.00 6.87
C ALA A 499 -34.83 1.57 8.15
N ARG A 500 -35.50 0.42 8.11
CA ARG A 500 -36.07 -0.24 9.30
C ARG A 500 -34.94 -0.72 10.20
N ARG A 501 -34.99 -0.36 11.49
CA ARG A 501 -34.16 -0.95 12.55
C ARG A 501 -34.44 -2.45 12.62
N PHE A 502 -33.44 -3.27 12.30
CA PHE A 502 -33.41 -4.68 12.67
C PHE A 502 -32.89 -4.78 14.10
N THR A 503 -33.79 -5.03 15.04
CA THR A 503 -33.46 -5.43 16.42
C THR A 503 -33.22 -6.94 16.44
N TRP A 504 -32.00 -7.36 16.77
CA TRP A 504 -31.73 -8.76 17.11
C TRP A 504 -32.32 -9.04 18.50
N ARG A 505 -33.31 -9.95 18.56
CA ARG A 505 -33.71 -10.63 19.80
C ARG A 505 -32.72 -11.76 20.04
N VAL A 506 -32.00 -11.70 21.16
CA VAL A 506 -31.26 -12.82 21.72
C VAL A 506 -32.23 -13.57 22.64
N PRO A 507 -32.50 -14.87 22.44
CA PRO A 507 -33.16 -15.69 23.44
C PRO A 507 -32.19 -15.89 24.62
N GLY A 508 -32.61 -15.51 25.82
CA GLY A 508 -31.83 -15.67 27.03
C GLY A 508 -31.80 -17.11 27.49
N ASP A 509 -30.63 -17.53 27.96
CA ASP A 509 -30.50 -18.31 29.18
C ASP A 509 -29.34 -17.71 29.98
N ALA A 510 -29.64 -17.44 31.24
CA ALA A 510 -28.81 -16.71 32.17
C ALA A 510 -27.70 -17.61 32.74
N THR A 511 -26.53 -17.03 32.97
CA THR A 511 -25.80 -17.26 34.23
C THR A 511 -24.96 -16.03 34.56
N CYS A 512 -25.34 -15.42 35.67
CA CYS A 512 -24.88 -14.15 36.19
C CYS A 512 -23.66 -14.39 37.09
N TRP A 513 -22.54 -13.71 36.85
CA TRP A 513 -21.52 -13.50 37.88
C TRP A 513 -21.23 -11.99 37.97
N SER A 514 -21.63 -11.43 39.11
CA SER A 514 -21.51 -10.03 39.51
C SER A 514 -20.25 -9.78 40.32
N THR A 515 -19.66 -8.58 40.19
CA THR A 515 -19.06 -7.70 41.25
C THR A 515 -18.11 -6.71 40.52
N ARG A 516 -18.37 -5.40 40.38
CA ARG A 516 -18.62 -4.26 41.31
C ARG A 516 -17.33 -3.72 41.97
N ALA A 517 -16.83 -2.58 41.47
CA ALA A 517 -16.16 -1.44 42.15
C ALA A 517 -15.45 -0.57 41.09
N GLY A 518 -15.48 0.77 41.04
CA GLY A 518 -16.01 1.81 41.90
C GLY A 518 -15.21 3.10 41.63
N CYS A 519 -15.76 4.04 40.88
CA CYS A 519 -15.26 5.42 40.81
C CYS A 519 -15.88 6.21 41.97
N SER A 520 -15.07 6.94 42.75
CA SER A 520 -15.56 8.03 43.58
C SER A 520 -14.64 9.25 43.44
N ALA A 521 -15.17 10.30 42.81
CA ALA A 521 -14.72 11.67 43.02
C ALA A 521 -15.51 12.24 44.21
N ARG A 522 -14.85 13.02 45.07
CA ARG A 522 -15.51 13.96 45.98
C ARG A 522 -14.73 15.27 46.05
N ASP A 523 -15.53 16.32 46.05
CA ASP A 523 -15.21 17.73 45.96
C ASP A 523 -14.58 18.33 47.23
N SER A 524 -13.87 19.43 46.95
CA SER A 524 -13.47 20.60 47.74
C SER A 524 -14.16 20.91 49.07
N THR A 525 -13.40 21.43 50.05
CA THR A 525 -13.40 22.86 50.51
C THR A 525 -12.39 23.10 51.67
N PRO A 526 -12.04 24.37 52.00
CA PRO A 526 -10.70 24.77 52.48
C PRO A 526 -10.60 25.23 53.96
N ALA A 527 -9.36 25.55 54.38
CA ALA A 527 -8.94 26.66 55.28
C ALA A 527 -8.16 26.30 56.57
N SER A 528 -6.94 26.84 56.63
CA SER A 528 -6.13 27.41 57.75
C SER A 528 -4.64 27.09 57.46
N ALA A 529 -3.68 28.02 57.41
CA ALA A 529 -3.56 29.37 57.97
C ALA A 529 -2.93 30.37 56.96
#